data_AF-A0A7S1V0A1-F1
#
_entry.id   AF-A0A7S1V0A1-F1
#
_cell.length_a   1.000
_cell.length_b   1.000
_cell.length_c   1.000
_cell.angle_alpha   90.00
_cell.angle_beta   90.00
_cell.angle_gamma   90.00
#
_symmetry.space_group_name_H-M   'P 1'
#
loop_
_entity.id
_entity.type
_entity.pdbx_description
1 polymer ?
#
loop_
_entity_poly.entity_id
_entity_poly.type
_entity_poly.pdbx_seq_one_letter_code
_entity_poly.pdbx_strand_id
1 'polypeptide(L)'
;TRRRLGFFDPIDPKSVHMKQFVSPAKPKIYTFFKSVETIMATGRKGTGMTDEADAAMLRVWQEEWTDIGWDPVILTLEDAKQHPRYEEFATKLENVPLWGRSKKKSSMNREYNQLCYIRHLAMAAVGGGFMSDYDVLPLKQMVSEVGPDFTVYSATPGGKGVPCLMGGQAHDW
;
A
#
# COMPACT_ATOMS: atom_id res chain seq x y z
N THR A 1 -40.60 57.92 18.49
CA THR A 1 -40.82 56.72 17.65
C THR A 1 -40.17 55.52 18.32
N ARG A 2 -40.91 54.73 19.11
CA ARG A 2 -40.43 53.52 19.82
C ARG A 2 -40.55 52.29 18.90
N ARG A 3 -39.45 51.61 18.57
CA ARG A 3 -39.47 50.30 17.89
C ARG A 3 -39.65 49.19 18.93
N ARG A 4 -40.56 48.25 18.65
CA ARG A 4 -40.79 47.03 19.44
C ARG A 4 -39.58 46.11 19.32
N LEU A 5 -39.08 45.62 20.46
CA LEU A 5 -38.20 44.45 20.53
C LEU A 5 -39.05 43.21 20.25
N GLY A 6 -38.69 42.44 19.21
CA GLY A 6 -39.30 41.16 18.91
C GLY A 6 -38.89 40.13 19.96
N PHE A 7 -39.86 39.40 20.49
CA PHE A 7 -39.65 38.21 21.30
C PHE A 7 -39.02 37.12 20.42
N PHE A 8 -37.93 36.52 20.90
CA PHE A 8 -37.42 35.26 20.35
C PHE A 8 -38.35 34.13 20.80
N ASP A 9 -38.83 33.32 19.86
CA ASP A 9 -39.54 32.09 20.19
C ASP A 9 -38.58 31.09 20.87
N PRO A 10 -39.05 30.28 21.84
CA PRO A 10 -38.23 29.26 22.47
C PRO A 10 -37.84 28.18 21.45
N ILE A 11 -36.55 27.83 21.40
CA ILE A 11 -36.06 26.69 20.62
C ILE A 11 -36.68 25.41 21.19
N ASP A 12 -37.48 24.71 20.40
CA ASP A 12 -38.02 23.39 20.75
C ASP A 12 -36.86 22.39 20.88
N PRO A 13 -36.60 21.84 22.09
CA PRO A 13 -35.51 20.89 22.32
C PRO A 13 -35.70 19.57 21.56
N LYS A 14 -36.86 19.31 20.95
CA LYS A 14 -37.13 18.11 20.13
C LYS A 14 -36.77 18.27 18.64
N SER A 15 -36.36 19.46 18.20
CA SER A 15 -36.02 19.69 16.78
C SER A 15 -34.55 19.44 16.41
N VAL A 16 -33.70 19.09 17.38
CA VAL A 16 -32.29 18.74 17.11
C VAL A 16 -32.23 17.31 16.58
N HIS A 17 -32.37 17.17 15.26
CA HIS A 17 -31.91 15.97 14.57
C HIS A 17 -30.38 15.94 14.70
N MET A 18 -29.87 15.21 15.68
CA MET A 18 -28.45 14.84 15.73
C MET A 18 -28.15 14.04 14.46
N LYS A 19 -27.65 14.70 13.43
CA LYS A 19 -26.96 14.01 12.34
C LYS A 19 -25.81 13.27 13.02
N GLN A 20 -25.89 11.94 13.07
CA GLN A 20 -24.74 11.10 13.40
C GLN A 20 -23.62 11.54 12.46
N PHE A 21 -22.62 12.23 13.01
CA PHE A 21 -21.37 12.46 12.31
C PHE A 21 -20.69 11.11 12.20
N VAL A 22 -20.95 10.41 11.10
CA VAL A 22 -20.13 9.26 10.70
C VAL A 22 -18.77 9.85 10.37
N SER A 23 -17.77 9.54 11.20
CA SER A 23 -16.39 9.93 10.91
C SER A 23 -16.04 9.37 9.52
N PRO A 24 -15.48 10.19 8.61
CA PRO A 24 -15.13 9.70 7.27
C PRO A 24 -14.22 8.48 7.40
N ALA A 25 -14.41 7.49 6.52
CA ALA A 25 -13.55 6.31 6.47
C ALA A 25 -12.10 6.76 6.27
N LYS A 26 -11.18 6.16 7.03
CA LYS A 26 -9.74 6.46 6.89
C LYS A 26 -9.28 6.12 5.46
N PRO A 27 -8.39 6.92 4.85
CA PRO A 27 -7.78 6.59 3.57
C PRO A 27 -6.95 5.31 3.70
N LYS A 28 -6.96 4.47 2.66
CA LYS A 28 -6.22 3.20 2.66
C LYS A 28 -4.83 3.38 2.08
N ILE A 29 -3.86 2.73 2.72
CA ILE A 29 -2.54 2.48 2.12
C ILE A 29 -2.25 0.99 2.15
N TYR A 30 -1.74 0.49 1.04
CA TYR A 30 -1.45 -0.92 0.86
C TYR A 30 0.06 -1.17 0.94
N THR A 31 0.41 -2.36 1.41
CA THR A 31 1.70 -2.98 1.10
C THR A 31 1.45 -4.37 0.54
N PHE A 32 2.48 -5.00 0.00
CA PHE A 32 2.42 -6.39 -0.43
C PHE A 32 3.50 -7.19 0.30
N PHE A 33 3.10 -8.30 0.91
CA PHE A 33 4.04 -9.18 1.58
C PHE A 33 3.83 -10.63 1.17
N LYS A 34 4.93 -11.23 0.75
CA LYS A 34 5.11 -12.67 0.67
C LYS A 34 6.54 -12.99 1.10
N SER A 35 6.67 -13.85 2.10
CA SER A 35 7.97 -14.40 2.51
C SER A 35 8.66 -15.04 1.31
N VAL A 36 9.94 -14.70 1.16
CA VAL A 36 10.88 -15.28 0.19
C VAL A 36 11.50 -16.49 0.86
N GLU A 37 11.19 -17.68 0.33
CA GLU A 37 11.60 -18.95 0.94
C GLU A 37 12.97 -19.43 0.45
N THR A 38 13.54 -18.77 -0.56
CA THR A 38 14.89 -19.12 -1.04
C THR A 38 15.92 -19.03 0.09
N ILE A 39 16.45 -20.17 0.53
CA ILE A 39 17.49 -20.26 1.57
C ILE A 39 18.89 -20.24 0.94
N MET A 40 19.77 -19.42 1.51
CA MET A 40 21.19 -19.35 1.16
C MET A 40 21.94 -20.60 1.67
N ALA A 41 23.12 -20.87 1.09
CA ALA A 41 24.04 -21.90 1.62
C ALA A 41 24.40 -21.70 3.11
N THR A 42 24.22 -20.48 3.64
CA THR A 42 24.41 -20.12 5.04
C THR A 42 23.23 -20.48 5.95
N GLY A 43 22.16 -21.09 5.42
CA GLY A 43 20.94 -21.42 6.17
C GLY A 43 20.03 -20.21 6.48
N ARG A 44 20.31 -19.04 5.89
CA ARG A 44 19.50 -17.81 6.06
C ARG A 44 18.60 -17.59 4.86
N LYS A 45 17.47 -16.92 5.02
CA LYS A 45 16.67 -16.47 3.88
C LYS A 45 17.48 -15.57 2.97
N GLY A 46 17.17 -15.61 1.68
CA GLY A 46 17.82 -14.81 0.65
C GLY A 46 17.66 -13.31 0.86
N THR A 47 16.60 -12.88 1.54
CA THR A 47 16.40 -11.46 1.91
C THR A 47 17.37 -10.99 2.99
N GLY A 48 18.01 -11.91 3.75
CA GLY A 48 18.78 -11.58 4.94
C GLY A 48 17.93 -11.32 6.19
N MET A 49 16.60 -11.34 6.07
CA MET A 49 15.64 -11.19 7.16
C MET A 49 15.20 -12.55 7.70
N THR A 50 14.86 -12.63 8.99
CA THR A 50 14.15 -13.78 9.57
C THR A 50 12.65 -13.55 9.52
N ASP A 51 11.84 -14.60 9.71
CA ASP A 51 10.38 -14.46 9.83
C ASP A 51 9.97 -13.49 10.93
N GLU A 52 10.68 -13.51 12.07
CA GLU A 52 10.42 -12.61 13.18
C GLU A 52 10.75 -11.15 12.83
N ALA A 53 11.81 -10.93 12.06
CA ALA A 53 12.19 -9.60 11.59
C ALA A 53 11.19 -9.06 10.57
N ASP A 54 10.74 -9.90 9.63
CA ASP A 54 9.69 -9.53 8.66
C ASP A 54 8.38 -9.17 9.38
N ALA A 55 7.94 -10.01 10.32
CA ALA A 55 6.73 -9.76 11.11
C ALA A 55 6.85 -8.50 11.98
N ALA A 56 8.02 -8.23 12.55
CA ALA A 56 8.26 -7.00 13.31
C ALA A 56 8.19 -5.76 12.42
N MET A 57 8.75 -5.81 11.20
CA MET A 57 8.71 -4.69 10.26
C MET A 57 7.28 -4.41 9.79
N LEU A 58 6.50 -5.43 9.43
CA LEU A 58 5.09 -5.26 9.06
C LEU A 58 4.27 -4.62 10.17
N ARG A 59 4.50 -5.02 11.43
CA ARG A 59 3.82 -4.41 12.58
C ARG A 59 4.16 -2.93 12.72
N VAL A 60 5.45 -2.58 12.70
CA VAL A 60 5.88 -1.17 12.77
C VAL A 60 5.29 -0.37 11.62
N TRP A 61 5.29 -0.90 10.39
CA TRP A 61 4.66 -0.25 9.25
C TRP A 61 3.17 0.02 9.49
N GLN A 62 2.40 -0.97 9.94
CA GLN A 62 0.98 -0.76 10.25
C GLN A 62 0.76 0.28 11.35
N GLU A 63 1.55 0.24 12.43
CA GLU A 63 1.46 1.19 13.54
C GLU A 63 1.70 2.63 13.06
N GLU A 64 2.81 2.87 12.38
CA GLU A 64 3.22 4.21 11.95
C GLU A 64 2.22 4.84 10.95
N TRP A 65 1.68 4.05 10.00
CA TRP A 65 0.64 4.53 9.08
C TRP A 65 -0.70 4.75 9.76
N THR A 66 -1.06 3.92 10.74
CA THR A 66 -2.28 4.10 11.53
C THR A 66 -2.23 5.39 12.34
N ASP A 67 -1.08 5.69 12.95
CA ASP A 67 -0.86 6.84 13.81
C ASP A 67 -1.00 8.17 13.07
N ILE A 68 -0.66 8.19 11.77
CA ILE A 68 -0.87 9.37 10.90
C ILE A 68 -2.22 9.35 10.16
N GLY A 69 -3.16 8.50 10.59
CA GLY A 69 -4.56 8.55 10.18
C GLY A 69 -4.96 7.67 9.00
N TRP A 70 -4.10 6.76 8.56
CA TRP A 70 -4.42 5.82 7.47
C TRP A 70 -5.01 4.50 7.99
N ASP A 71 -5.59 3.73 7.07
CA ASP A 71 -6.00 2.33 7.22
C ASP A 71 -5.00 1.44 6.45
N PRO A 72 -3.96 0.91 7.10
CA PRO A 72 -2.93 0.10 6.45
C PRO A 72 -3.43 -1.33 6.18
N VAL A 73 -3.27 -1.77 4.93
CA VAL A 73 -3.72 -3.09 4.46
C VAL A 73 -2.53 -3.86 3.88
N ILE A 74 -2.30 -5.08 4.36
CA ILE A 74 -1.27 -5.97 3.83
C ILE A 74 -1.91 -6.90 2.79
N LEU A 75 -1.52 -6.72 1.53
CA LEU A 75 -1.88 -7.59 0.42
C LEU A 75 -0.95 -8.81 0.36
N THR A 76 -1.51 -9.90 -0.11
CA THR A 76 -0.87 -11.21 -0.21
C THR A 76 -0.83 -11.69 -1.66
N LEU A 77 -0.20 -12.84 -1.87
CA LEU A 77 -0.24 -13.50 -3.18
C LEU A 77 -1.67 -13.87 -3.61
N GLU A 78 -2.56 -14.17 -2.66
CA GLU A 78 -3.95 -14.51 -2.99
C GLU A 78 -4.72 -13.29 -3.51
N ASP A 79 -4.42 -12.09 -3.03
CA ASP A 79 -4.98 -10.84 -3.57
C ASP A 79 -4.51 -10.62 -5.02
N ALA A 80 -3.22 -10.88 -5.30
CA ALA A 80 -2.69 -10.81 -6.67
C ALA A 80 -3.37 -11.80 -7.62
N LYS A 81 -3.67 -13.02 -7.15
CA LYS A 81 -4.34 -14.06 -7.94
C LYS A 81 -5.77 -13.69 -8.35
N GLN A 82 -6.40 -12.75 -7.67
CA GLN A 82 -7.72 -12.25 -8.08
C GLN A 82 -7.67 -11.40 -9.36
N HIS A 83 -6.47 -10.97 -9.80
CA HIS A 83 -6.34 -10.23 -11.04
C HIS A 83 -6.70 -11.14 -12.25
N PRO A 84 -7.60 -10.74 -13.17
CA PRO A 84 -8.07 -11.58 -14.28
C PRO A 84 -6.96 -12.11 -15.20
N ARG A 85 -5.81 -11.43 -15.24
CA ARG A 85 -4.65 -11.79 -16.06
C ARG A 85 -3.47 -12.34 -15.24
N TYR A 86 -3.70 -12.73 -13.98
CA TYR A 86 -2.63 -13.20 -13.10
C TYR A 86 -1.79 -14.31 -13.74
N GLU A 87 -2.43 -15.37 -14.24
CA GLU A 87 -1.73 -16.51 -14.83
C GLU A 87 -0.90 -16.13 -16.07
N GLU A 88 -1.43 -15.22 -16.90
CA GLU A 88 -0.72 -14.70 -18.06
C GLU A 88 0.58 -13.99 -17.64
N PHE A 89 0.49 -13.09 -16.65
CA PHE A 89 1.64 -12.34 -16.17
C PHE A 89 2.63 -13.21 -15.39
N ALA A 90 2.15 -14.10 -14.53
CA ALA A 90 2.98 -15.05 -13.80
C ALA A 90 3.82 -15.90 -14.77
N THR A 91 3.17 -16.47 -15.81
CA THR A 91 3.85 -17.24 -16.87
C THR A 91 4.88 -16.39 -17.63
N LYS A 92 4.57 -15.13 -17.94
CA LYS A 92 5.53 -14.22 -18.59
C LYS A 92 6.74 -13.94 -17.70
N LEU A 93 6.53 -13.71 -16.41
CA LEU A 93 7.60 -13.45 -15.44
C LEU A 93 8.55 -14.64 -15.27
N GLU A 94 8.14 -15.87 -15.61
CA GLU A 94 9.05 -17.01 -15.62
C GLU A 94 10.17 -16.87 -16.66
N ASN A 95 9.86 -16.20 -17.78
CA ASN A 95 10.73 -16.06 -18.94
C ASN A 95 11.55 -14.76 -18.92
N VAL A 96 11.27 -13.84 -18.00
CA VAL A 96 12.02 -12.59 -17.83
C VAL A 96 13.29 -12.86 -17.00
N PRO A 97 14.48 -12.38 -17.41
CA PRO A 97 15.73 -12.60 -16.69
C PRO A 97 15.85 -11.71 -15.44
N LEU A 98 15.08 -12.02 -14.39
CA LEU A 98 15.00 -11.26 -13.14
C LEU A 98 16.13 -11.57 -12.14
N TRP A 99 17.33 -11.91 -12.62
CA TRP A 99 18.46 -12.40 -11.81
C TRP A 99 19.24 -11.30 -11.05
N GLY A 100 18.86 -10.03 -11.26
CA GLY A 100 19.58 -8.88 -10.71
C GLY A 100 21.03 -8.82 -11.22
N ARG A 101 21.98 -8.47 -10.35
CA ARG A 101 23.41 -8.41 -10.70
C ARG A 101 24.07 -9.79 -10.89
N SER A 102 23.39 -10.86 -10.48
CA SER A 102 23.92 -12.22 -10.63
C SER A 102 23.56 -12.77 -12.01
N LYS A 103 24.54 -13.28 -12.76
CA LYS A 103 24.27 -13.96 -14.04
C LYS A 103 23.79 -15.41 -13.87
N LYS A 104 23.60 -15.90 -12.64
CA LYS A 104 23.14 -17.27 -12.37
C LYS A 104 21.61 -17.33 -12.36
N LYS A 105 21.06 -18.28 -13.13
CA LYS A 105 19.63 -18.65 -13.19
C LYS A 105 19.03 -19.14 -11.85
N SER A 106 19.83 -19.34 -10.82
CA SER A 106 19.36 -19.73 -9.48
C SER A 106 19.56 -18.61 -8.45
N SER A 107 19.69 -17.36 -8.91
CA SER A 107 19.95 -16.26 -7.99
C SER A 107 18.69 -15.86 -7.23
N MET A 108 18.83 -15.87 -5.90
CA MET A 108 18.03 -15.18 -4.87
C MET A 108 17.22 -13.97 -5.33
N ASN A 109 17.81 -13.11 -6.18
CA ASN A 109 17.14 -11.93 -6.69
C ASN A 109 15.87 -12.25 -7.49
N ARG A 110 15.75 -13.44 -8.08
CA ARG A 110 14.64 -13.74 -9.00
C ARG A 110 13.31 -13.86 -8.29
N GLU A 111 13.23 -14.63 -7.20
CA GLU A 111 11.99 -14.77 -6.43
C GLU A 111 11.55 -13.39 -5.91
N TYR A 112 12.48 -12.67 -5.27
CA TYR A 112 12.23 -11.30 -4.79
C TYR A 112 11.75 -10.36 -5.92
N ASN A 113 12.48 -10.31 -7.04
CA ASN A 113 12.14 -9.45 -8.16
C ASN A 113 10.80 -9.84 -8.80
N GLN A 114 10.46 -11.14 -8.86
CA GLN A 114 9.15 -11.58 -9.34
C GLN A 114 8.04 -11.03 -8.44
N LEU A 115 8.21 -11.11 -7.13
CA LEU A 115 7.24 -10.54 -6.17
C LEU A 115 7.10 -9.02 -6.31
N CYS A 116 8.17 -8.29 -6.64
CA CYS A 116 8.10 -6.86 -6.97
C CYS A 116 7.20 -6.54 -8.18
N TYR A 117 7.03 -7.47 -9.13
CA TYR A 117 6.06 -7.30 -10.23
C TYR A 117 4.65 -7.77 -9.82
N ILE A 118 4.56 -8.89 -9.10
CA ILE A 118 3.27 -9.47 -8.67
C ILE A 118 2.49 -8.50 -7.76
N ARG A 119 3.16 -7.71 -6.91
CA ARG A 119 2.47 -6.70 -6.08
C ARG A 119 1.64 -5.70 -6.88
N HIS A 120 2.05 -5.38 -8.12
CA HIS A 120 1.28 -4.48 -8.98
C HIS A 120 -0.05 -5.13 -9.40
N LEU A 121 -0.07 -6.44 -9.60
CA LEU A 121 -1.32 -7.18 -9.86
C LEU A 121 -2.22 -7.21 -8.62
N ALA A 122 -1.65 -7.32 -7.42
CA ALA A 122 -2.42 -7.18 -6.18
C ALA A 122 -3.07 -5.81 -6.07
N MET A 123 -2.32 -4.73 -6.36
CA MET A 123 -2.86 -3.37 -6.39
C MET A 123 -3.96 -3.18 -7.42
N ALA A 124 -3.77 -3.70 -8.64
CA ALA A 124 -4.80 -3.67 -9.68
C ALA A 124 -6.06 -4.44 -9.24
N ALA A 125 -5.90 -5.61 -8.62
CA ALA A 125 -7.01 -6.45 -8.16
C ALA A 125 -7.87 -5.79 -7.06
N VAL A 126 -7.26 -4.95 -6.20
CA VAL A 126 -8.00 -4.23 -5.14
C VAL A 126 -8.54 -2.87 -5.57
N GLY A 127 -8.38 -2.49 -6.85
CA GLY A 127 -8.91 -1.25 -7.42
C GLY A 127 -8.01 -0.02 -7.24
N GLY A 128 -6.71 -0.23 -7.01
CA GLY A 128 -5.71 0.84 -6.87
C GLY A 128 -5.67 1.48 -5.48
N GLY A 129 -5.15 2.71 -5.43
CA GLY A 129 -4.85 3.42 -4.18
C GLY A 129 -3.37 3.75 -4.03
N PHE A 130 -2.96 3.98 -2.79
CA PHE A 130 -1.56 4.14 -2.43
C PHE A 130 -0.92 2.79 -2.08
N MET A 131 0.27 2.54 -2.62
CA MET A 131 1.08 1.38 -2.27
C MET A 131 2.43 1.86 -1.74
N SER A 132 2.90 1.27 -0.65
CA SER A 132 4.28 1.41 -0.18
C SER A 132 4.92 0.05 0.09
N ASP A 133 6.25 -0.04 -0.04
CA ASP A 133 6.96 -1.18 0.52
C ASP A 133 6.86 -1.17 2.05
N TYR A 134 6.91 -2.35 2.66
CA TYR A 134 6.70 -2.50 4.11
C TYR A 134 7.86 -1.93 4.96
N ASP A 135 8.95 -1.51 4.32
CA ASP A 135 10.08 -0.78 4.93
C ASP A 135 10.04 0.74 4.69
N VAL A 136 8.93 1.26 4.13
CA VAL A 136 8.67 2.70 3.95
C VAL A 136 7.78 3.22 5.06
N LEU A 137 8.34 4.08 5.92
CA LEU A 137 7.65 4.69 7.04
C LEU A 137 7.30 6.16 6.77
N PRO A 138 6.14 6.64 7.24
CA PRO A 138 5.76 8.04 7.14
C PRO A 138 6.54 8.89 8.16
N LEU A 139 7.22 9.93 7.70
CA LEU A 139 7.84 10.92 8.60
C LEU A 139 6.91 12.08 8.95
N LYS A 140 5.87 12.32 8.13
CA LYS A 140 4.92 13.44 8.22
C LYS A 140 3.59 13.03 7.58
N GLN A 141 2.54 13.80 7.85
CA GLN A 141 1.25 13.67 7.15
C GLN A 141 1.46 13.75 5.64
N MET A 142 0.86 12.82 4.91
CA MET A 142 0.83 12.83 3.44
C MET A 142 -0.56 13.14 2.91
N VAL A 143 -0.61 13.50 1.62
CA VAL A 143 -1.87 13.64 0.89
C VAL A 143 -2.63 12.31 0.94
N SER A 144 -3.87 12.36 1.41
CA SER A 144 -4.74 11.19 1.60
C SER A 144 -5.53 10.81 0.36
N GLU A 145 -5.46 11.62 -0.70
CA GLU A 145 -6.19 11.44 -1.94
C GLU A 145 -5.22 11.12 -3.08
N VAL A 146 -5.57 10.09 -3.85
CA VAL A 146 -4.86 9.77 -5.08
C VAL A 146 -5.16 10.86 -6.10
N GLY A 147 -4.10 11.39 -6.73
CA GLY A 147 -4.24 12.39 -7.78
C GLY A 147 -4.92 11.86 -9.05
N PRO A 148 -5.15 12.73 -10.04
CA PRO A 148 -5.67 12.28 -11.35
C PRO A 148 -4.67 11.42 -12.12
N ASP A 149 -3.38 11.49 -11.77
CA ASP A 149 -2.29 10.82 -12.47
C ASP A 149 -1.64 9.75 -11.59
N PHE A 150 -1.22 8.64 -12.22
CA PHE A 150 -0.31 7.68 -11.60
C PHE A 150 0.99 8.37 -11.18
N THR A 151 1.24 8.41 -9.87
CA THR A 151 2.33 9.16 -9.27
C THR A 151 3.30 8.24 -8.54
N VAL A 152 4.58 8.33 -8.90
CA VAL A 152 5.68 7.67 -8.20
C VAL A 152 6.34 8.66 -7.26
N TYR A 153 6.24 8.44 -5.95
CA TYR A 153 6.79 9.33 -4.92
C TYR A 153 8.21 8.96 -4.49
N SER A 154 8.61 7.72 -4.75
CA SER A 154 9.97 7.23 -4.49
C SER A 154 10.82 7.29 -5.77
N ALA A 155 11.82 8.16 -5.81
CA ALA A 155 12.78 8.19 -6.90
C ALA A 155 14.20 7.98 -6.36
N THR A 156 14.82 6.83 -6.67
CA THR A 156 16.26 6.65 -6.49
C THR A 156 16.99 7.56 -7.48
N PRO A 157 18.12 8.21 -7.11
CA PRO A 157 18.94 8.95 -8.05
C PRO A 157 19.25 8.15 -9.32
N GLY A 158 18.86 8.69 -10.48
CA GLY A 158 19.01 8.03 -11.78
C GLY A 158 17.90 7.04 -12.14
N GLY A 159 16.78 7.02 -11.43
CA GLY A 159 15.60 6.20 -11.76
C GLY A 159 15.82 4.70 -11.62
N LYS A 160 16.80 4.28 -10.80
CA LYS A 160 17.18 2.89 -10.64
C LYS A 160 16.46 2.25 -9.46
N GLY A 161 15.84 1.11 -9.66
CA GLY A 161 15.19 0.35 -8.58
C GLY A 161 13.68 0.27 -8.78
N VAL A 162 13.05 -0.60 -8.00
CA VAL A 162 11.60 -0.76 -8.02
C VAL A 162 11.01 0.34 -7.13
N PRO A 163 10.03 1.13 -7.59
CA PRO A 163 9.45 2.18 -6.77
C PRO A 163 8.86 1.63 -5.46
N CYS A 164 9.10 2.30 -4.33
CA CYS A 164 8.66 1.89 -3.01
C CYS A 164 7.50 2.73 -2.44
N LEU A 165 7.07 3.80 -3.12
CA LEU A 165 5.85 4.55 -2.80
C LEU A 165 5.19 5.09 -4.07
N MET A 166 3.94 4.71 -4.31
CA MET A 166 3.18 5.03 -5.51
C MET A 166 1.71 5.29 -5.17
N GLY A 167 1.03 6.07 -6.00
CA GLY A 167 -0.43 6.26 -5.94
C GLY A 167 -1.03 6.27 -7.35
N GLY A 168 -2.17 5.61 -7.51
CA GLY A 168 -2.89 5.56 -8.79
C GLY A 168 -4.31 5.04 -8.64
N GLN A 169 -5.19 5.40 -9.57
CA GLN A 169 -6.56 4.92 -9.64
C GLN A 169 -6.62 3.49 -10.20
N ALA A 170 -7.77 2.83 -10.08
CA ALA A 170 -7.97 1.45 -10.55
C ALA A 170 -7.50 1.20 -12.00
N HIS A 171 -7.64 2.18 -12.90
CA HIS A 171 -7.26 2.04 -14.31
C HIS A 171 -5.77 2.30 -14.58
N ASP A 172 -5.03 2.81 -13.59
CA ASP A 172 -3.59 3.09 -13.69
C ASP A 172 -2.72 1.87 -13.38
N TRP A 173 -3.26 0.91 -12.62
CA TRP A 173 -2.58 -0.31 -12.16
C TRP A 173 -2.84 -1.48 -13.11
#